data_AF-A0ABD5LW10-F1
#
_entry.id   AF-A0ABD5LW10-F1
#
_cell.length_a   1.000
_cell.length_b   1.000
_cell.length_c   1.000
_cell.angle_alpha   90.00
_cell.angle_beta   90.00
_cell.angle_gamma   90.00
#
_symmetry.space_group_name_H-M   'P 1'
#
loop_
_entity.id
_entity.type
_entity.pdbx_description
1 polymer ?
#
loop_
_entity_poly.entity_id
_entity_poly.type
_entity_poly.pdbx_seq_one_letter_code
_entity_poly.pdbx_strand_id
1 'polypeptide(L)'
;MNFFHSSFSEPLRAFFIIYWLFQKQVKIQNILLIIVSYAFLFYVDYRPAVILLSYTLLIYSLANILTRYTSTKVIYWLLGLLVALYFTAFKYYSFFQESLTQLFSQWGLSVELPIIELLAPLGLSFYIFHSVSYVVSVCRKDP
;
A
#
# COMPACT_ATOMS: atom_id res chain seq x y z
N MET A 1 -8.25 11.15 -16.08
CA MET A 1 -7.26 12.22 -15.87
C MET A 1 -6.10 11.98 -16.82
N ASN A 2 -5.85 12.90 -17.75
CA ASN A 2 -4.78 12.76 -18.74
C ASN A 2 -3.47 13.25 -18.13
N PHE A 3 -2.56 12.32 -17.81
CA PHE A 3 -1.21 12.57 -17.24
C PHE A 3 -0.27 13.35 -18.18
N PHE A 4 -0.75 13.80 -19.34
CA PHE A 4 0.03 14.41 -20.42
C PHE A 4 -0.13 15.93 -20.55
N HIS A 5 -0.69 16.61 -19.54
CA HIS A 5 -0.71 18.08 -19.53
C HIS A 5 0.70 18.63 -19.22
N SER A 6 1.10 19.70 -19.92
CA SER A 6 2.38 20.40 -19.73
C SER A 6 2.67 20.78 -18.27
N SER A 7 1.61 21.03 -17.49
CA SER A 7 1.65 21.35 -16.06
C SER A 7 2.29 20.26 -15.19
N PHE A 8 2.31 18.98 -15.61
CA PHE A 8 2.94 17.91 -14.85
C PHE A 8 4.48 17.89 -14.98
N SER A 9 5.01 18.41 -16.09
CA SER A 9 6.44 18.38 -16.39
C SER A 9 7.27 19.36 -15.54
N GLU A 10 6.65 20.45 -15.07
CA GLU A 10 7.29 21.50 -14.28
C GLU A 10 7.68 21.04 -12.87
N PRO A 11 6.77 20.48 -12.05
CA PRO A 11 7.13 19.98 -10.71
C PRO A 11 8.12 18.82 -10.77
N LEU A 12 8.04 17.97 -11.81
CA LEU A 12 8.97 16.86 -12.00
C LEU A 12 10.40 17.36 -12.28
N ARG A 13 10.55 18.38 -13.15
CA ARG A 13 11.86 19.00 -13.43
C ARG A 13 12.45 19.65 -12.18
N ALA A 14 11.64 20.42 -11.44
CA ALA A 14 12.07 21.02 -10.18
C ALA A 14 12.51 19.94 -9.17
N PHE A 15 11.73 18.87 -9.03
CA PHE A 15 12.08 17.72 -8.19
C PHE A 15 13.42 17.11 -8.58
N PHE A 16 13.66 16.84 -9.87
CA PHE A 16 14.93 16.25 -10.31
C PHE A 16 16.13 17.14 -10.00
N ILE A 17 16.00 18.46 -10.18
CA ILE A 17 17.07 19.42 -9.82
C ILE A 17 17.35 19.34 -8.32
N ILE A 18 16.32 19.40 -7.47
CA ILE A 18 16.46 19.32 -6.01
C ILE A 18 17.07 17.96 -5.60
N TYR A 19 16.58 16.86 -6.18
CA TYR A 19 17.07 15.52 -5.91
C TYR A 19 18.57 15.35 -6.22
N TRP A 20 19.04 15.94 -7.33
CA TRP A 20 20.45 15.89 -7.72
C TRP A 20 21.34 16.83 -6.91
N LEU A 21 20.82 17.94 -6.39
CA LEU A 21 21.56 18.81 -5.46
C LEU A 21 21.98 18.06 -4.18
N PHE A 22 21.14 17.14 -3.72
CA PHE A 22 21.42 16.32 -2.53
C PHE A 22 22.08 14.97 -2.84
N GLN A 23 22.74 14.81 -4.00
CA GLN A 23 23.38 13.55 -4.42
C GLN A 23 24.34 12.92 -3.39
N LYS A 24 25.01 13.73 -2.57
CA LYS A 24 25.97 13.23 -1.55
C LYS A 24 25.26 12.73 -0.28
N GLN A 25 23.96 12.98 -0.15
CA GLN A 25 23.18 12.74 1.06
C GLN A 25 22.01 11.79 0.76
N VAL A 26 22.30 10.50 0.63
CA VAL A 26 21.32 9.44 0.29
C VAL A 26 20.08 9.46 1.20
N LYS A 27 20.25 9.77 2.49
CA LYS A 27 19.10 9.90 3.42
C LYS A 27 18.11 10.97 2.99
N ILE A 28 18.61 12.13 2.54
CA ILE A 28 17.76 13.24 2.08
C ILE A 28 17.08 12.86 0.77
N GLN A 29 17.80 12.22 -0.15
CA GLN A 29 17.22 11.72 -1.40
C GLN A 29 16.07 10.75 -1.16
N ASN A 30 16.21 9.81 -0.22
CA ASN A 30 15.15 8.88 0.13
C ASN A 30 13.94 9.58 0.77
N ILE A 31 14.17 10.54 1.66
CA ILE A 31 13.09 11.34 2.26
C ILE A 31 12.36 12.15 1.18
N LEU A 32 13.10 12.80 0.28
CA LEU A 32 12.52 13.54 -0.84
C LEU A 32 11.67 12.64 -1.74
N LEU A 33 12.18 11.45 -2.08
CA LEU A 33 11.44 10.46 -2.87
C LEU A 33 10.12 10.07 -2.18
N ILE A 34 10.13 9.81 -0.88
CA ILE A 34 8.91 9.46 -0.13
C ILE A 34 7.93 10.63 -0.15
N ILE A 35 8.38 11.84 0.18
CA ILE A 35 7.52 13.03 0.25
C ILE A 35 6.87 13.30 -1.11
N VAL A 36 7.65 13.33 -2.18
CA VAL A 36 7.15 13.62 -3.54
C VAL A 36 6.23 12.51 -4.04
N SER A 37 6.55 11.24 -3.76
CA SER A 37 5.70 10.11 -4.15
C SER A 37 4.32 10.18 -3.48
N TYR A 38 4.27 10.42 -2.17
CA TYR A 38 3.00 10.57 -1.48
C TYR A 38 2.26 11.85 -1.90
N ALA A 39 2.95 12.97 -2.09
CA ALA A 39 2.34 14.20 -2.59
C ALA A 39 1.66 13.98 -3.95
N PHE A 40 2.29 13.22 -4.85
CA PHE A 40 1.69 12.86 -6.13
C PHE A 40 0.45 11.96 -5.97
N LEU A 41 0.51 10.96 -5.07
CA LEU A 41 -0.66 10.14 -4.78
C LEU A 41 -1.82 10.98 -4.23
N PHE A 42 -1.57 11.84 -3.25
CA PHE A 42 -2.57 12.76 -2.69
C PHE A 42 -3.15 13.73 -3.72
N TYR A 43 -2.32 14.19 -4.66
CA TYR A 43 -2.76 15.05 -5.77
C TYR A 43 -3.73 14.32 -6.72
N VAL A 44 -3.52 13.03 -6.97
CA VAL A 44 -4.40 12.23 -7.82
C VAL A 44 -5.67 11.82 -7.06
N ASP A 45 -5.53 11.16 -5.91
CA ASP A 45 -6.59 10.81 -4.97
C ASP A 45 -5.97 10.41 -3.62
N TYR A 46 -6.48 10.96 -2.52
CA TYR A 46 -5.98 10.66 -1.18
C TYR A 46 -6.27 9.22 -0.73
N ARG A 47 -7.30 8.56 -1.26
CA ARG A 47 -7.71 7.19 -0.88
C ARG A 47 -6.60 6.16 -1.05
N PRO A 48 -6.02 5.96 -2.25
CA PRO A 48 -4.89 5.03 -2.44
C PRO A 48 -3.65 5.43 -1.63
N ALA A 49 -3.43 6.73 -1.39
CA ALA A 49 -2.32 7.21 -0.56
C ALA A 49 -2.44 6.75 0.90
N VAL A 50 -3.62 6.90 1.50
CA VAL A 50 -3.89 6.48 2.89
C VAL A 50 -3.82 4.96 3.05
N ILE A 51 -4.35 4.22 2.07
CA ILE A 51 -4.25 2.74 2.03
C ILE A 51 -2.79 2.32 1.97
N LEU A 52 -2.00 2.88 1.05
CA LEU A 52 -0.59 2.53 0.93
C LEU A 52 0.21 2.90 2.20
N LEU A 53 -0.07 4.06 2.79
CA LEU A 53 0.58 4.51 4.02
C LEU A 53 0.29 3.57 5.18
N SER A 54 -0.98 3.24 5.40
CA SER A 54 -1.38 2.33 6.48
C SER A 54 -0.83 0.92 6.27
N TYR A 55 -0.83 0.40 5.03
CA TYR A 55 -0.16 -0.86 4.71
C TYR A 55 1.34 -0.84 5.05
N THR A 56 2.04 0.21 4.61
CA THR A 56 3.47 0.39 4.83
C THR A 56 3.80 0.44 6.32
N LEU A 57 3.02 1.17 7.11
CA LEU A 57 3.20 1.26 8.56
C LEU A 57 2.99 -0.08 9.27
N LEU A 58 1.96 -0.84 8.88
CA LEU A 58 1.72 -2.17 9.46
C LEU A 58 2.84 -3.14 9.14
N ILE A 59 3.30 -3.19 7.88
CA ILE A 59 4.43 -4.01 7.46
C ILE A 59 5.71 -3.61 8.17
N TYR A 60 5.99 -2.30 8.29
CA TYR A 60 7.17 -1.80 8.99
C TYR A 60 7.16 -2.17 10.47
N SER A 61 6.03 -2.00 11.16
CA SER A 61 5.88 -2.39 12.56
C SER A 61 6.06 -3.89 12.74
N LEU A 62 5.48 -4.70 11.85
CA LEU A 62 5.61 -6.16 11.88
C LEU A 62 7.07 -6.59 11.65
N ALA A 63 7.77 -5.99 10.69
CA ALA A 63 9.14 -6.33 10.34
C ALA A 63 10.17 -5.84 11.37
N ASN A 64 10.06 -4.61 11.89
CA ASN A 64 11.15 -3.99 12.66
C ASN A 64 10.92 -3.97 14.17
N ILE A 65 9.67 -4.05 14.61
CA ILE A 65 9.30 -4.04 16.03
C ILE A 65 9.00 -5.47 16.47
N LEU A 66 8.05 -6.14 15.81
CA LEU A 66 7.53 -7.42 16.29
C LEU A 66 8.54 -8.58 16.18
N THR A 67 9.45 -8.52 15.20
CA THR A 67 10.60 -9.43 15.08
C THR A 67 11.52 -9.46 16.30
N ARG A 68 11.52 -8.42 17.13
CA ARG A 68 12.33 -8.36 18.35
C ARG A 68 11.72 -9.13 19.52
N TYR A 69 10.40 -9.36 19.48
CA TYR A 69 9.63 -9.87 20.62
C TYR A 69 8.93 -11.20 20.35
N THR A 70 8.95 -11.69 19.10
CA THR A 70 8.12 -12.82 18.68
C THR A 70 8.86 -13.74 17.73
N SER A 71 8.48 -15.01 17.71
CA SER A 71 9.07 -16.00 16.82
C SER A 71 8.73 -15.75 15.35
N THR A 72 9.66 -16.08 14.45
CA THR A 72 9.50 -15.95 13.00
C THR A 72 8.24 -16.64 12.46
N LYS A 73 7.83 -17.78 13.05
CA LYS A 73 6.61 -18.51 12.66
C LYS A 73 5.36 -17.65 12.82
N VAL A 74 5.24 -16.94 13.94
CA VAL A 74 4.10 -16.07 14.22
C VAL A 74 4.10 -14.85 13.29
N ILE A 75 5.29 -14.32 12.97
CA ILE A 75 5.44 -13.17 12.07
C ILE A 75 4.98 -13.52 10.66
N TYR A 76 5.33 -14.69 10.14
CA TYR A 76 4.86 -15.16 8.84
C TYR A 76 3.35 -15.41 8.82
N TRP A 77 2.78 -15.92 9.92
CA TRP A 77 1.33 -16.06 10.06
C TRP A 77 0.62 -14.70 10.03
N LEU A 78 1.11 -13.73 10.82
CA LEU A 78 0.55 -12.37 10.85
C LEU A 78 0.71 -11.66 9.51
N LEU A 79 1.84 -11.82 8.83
CA LEU A 79 2.07 -11.31 7.49
C LEU A 79 1.07 -11.90 6.49
N GLY A 80 0.88 -13.22 6.50
CA GLY A 80 -0.08 -13.90 5.64
C GLY A 80 -1.51 -13.41 5.87
N LEU A 81 -1.90 -13.27 7.14
CA LEU A 81 -3.21 -12.73 7.51
C LEU A 81 -3.38 -11.28 7.04
N LEU A 82 -2.38 -10.42 7.27
CA LEU A 82 -2.40 -9.02 6.84
C LEU A 82 -2.53 -8.92 5.32
N VAL A 83 -1.70 -9.66 4.57
CA VAL A 83 -1.74 -9.71 3.11
C VAL A 83 -3.10 -10.20 2.62
N ALA A 84 -3.64 -11.28 3.18
CA ALA A 84 -4.93 -11.83 2.78
C ALA A 84 -6.08 -10.85 3.05
N LEU A 85 -6.09 -10.19 4.21
CA LEU A 85 -7.09 -9.17 4.55
C LEU A 85 -7.00 -7.99 3.58
N TYR A 86 -5.80 -7.43 3.36
CA TYR A 86 -5.62 -6.30 2.45
C TYR A 86 -6.00 -6.63 1.01
N PHE A 87 -5.57 -7.80 0.52
CA PHE A 87 -5.87 -8.23 -0.84
C PHE A 87 -7.37 -8.45 -1.02
N THR A 88 -8.03 -9.09 -0.05
CA THR A 88 -9.48 -9.33 -0.11
C THR A 88 -10.25 -8.01 0.00
N ALA A 89 -9.90 -7.16 0.97
CA ALA A 89 -10.60 -5.91 1.26
C ALA A 89 -10.51 -4.86 0.14
N PHE A 90 -9.46 -4.89 -0.70
CA PHE A 90 -9.28 -3.88 -1.75
C PHE A 90 -9.39 -4.42 -3.17
N LYS A 91 -9.01 -5.67 -3.42
CA LYS A 91 -9.10 -6.27 -4.76
C LYS A 91 -10.41 -7.02 -5.00
N TYR A 92 -10.96 -7.64 -3.96
CA TYR A 92 -12.13 -8.52 -4.09
C TYR A 92 -13.36 -8.01 -3.33
N TYR A 93 -13.34 -6.76 -2.85
CA TYR A 93 -14.44 -6.19 -2.10
C TYR A 93 -15.76 -6.27 -2.85
N SER A 94 -15.78 -5.81 -4.11
CA SER A 94 -16.98 -5.81 -4.94
C SER A 94 -17.54 -7.22 -5.15
N PHE A 95 -16.68 -8.20 -5.45
CA PHE A 95 -17.08 -9.59 -5.58
C PHE A 95 -17.66 -10.17 -4.28
N PHE A 96 -17.02 -9.87 -3.14
CA PHE A 96 -17.47 -10.35 -1.83
C PHE A 96 -18.78 -9.68 -1.40
N GLN A 97 -18.91 -8.39 -1.67
CA GLN A 97 -20.12 -7.60 -1.46
C GLN A 97 -21.29 -8.21 -2.22
N GLU A 98 -21.13 -8.45 -3.53
CA GLU A 98 -22.16 -9.04 -4.37
C GLU A 98 -22.54 -10.45 -3.89
N SER A 99 -21.54 -11.29 -3.60
CA SER A 99 -21.75 -12.66 -3.12
C SER A 99 -22.52 -12.69 -1.79
N LEU A 100 -22.18 -11.81 -0.84
CA LEU A 100 -22.87 -11.73 0.44
C LEU A 100 -24.30 -11.20 0.30
N THR A 101 -24.50 -10.14 -0.49
CA THR A 101 -25.85 -9.62 -0.75
C THR A 101 -26.73 -10.69 -1.41
N GLN A 102 -26.20 -11.48 -2.35
CA GLN A 102 -26.91 -12.61 -2.94
C GLN A 102 -27.25 -13.69 -1.89
N LEU A 103 -26.30 -14.09 -1.04
CA LEU A 103 -26.54 -15.07 0.02
C LEU A 103 -27.61 -14.62 1.02
N PHE A 104 -27.57 -13.36 1.48
CA PHE A 104 -28.59 -12.82 2.37
C PHE A 104 -29.96 -12.74 1.70
N SER A 105 -30.00 -12.38 0.42
CA SER A 105 -31.26 -12.35 -0.34
C SER A 105 -31.91 -13.74 -0.46
N GLN A 106 -31.11 -14.81 -0.57
CA GLN A 106 -31.61 -16.19 -0.57
C GLN A 106 -32.24 -16.59 0.78
N TRP A 107 -31.81 -15.97 1.87
CA TRP A 107 -32.39 -16.14 3.21
C TRP A 107 -33.50 -15.13 3.53
N GLY A 108 -33.95 -14.34 2.53
CA GLY A 108 -35.02 -13.35 2.69
C GLY A 108 -34.58 -12.06 3.40
N LEU A 109 -33.28 -11.86 3.61
CA LEU A 109 -32.71 -10.65 4.22
C LEU A 109 -32.19 -9.71 3.12
N SER A 110 -32.83 -8.55 2.95
CA SER A 110 -32.36 -7.51 2.05
C SER A 110 -31.24 -6.70 2.71
N VAL A 111 -29.99 -7.15 2.57
CA VAL A 111 -28.81 -6.45 3.07
C VAL A 111 -28.11 -5.71 1.93
N GLU A 112 -28.20 -4.38 1.95
CA GLU A 112 -27.43 -3.52 1.07
C GLU A 112 -26.08 -3.20 1.72
N LEU A 113 -25.02 -3.86 1.24
CA LEU A 113 -23.66 -3.54 1.63
C LEU A 113 -23.20 -2.28 0.88
N PRO A 114 -22.40 -1.40 1.50
CA PRO A 114 -21.94 -0.17 0.86
C PRO A 114 -21.04 -0.47 -0.34
N ILE A 115 -21.25 0.22 -1.46
CA ILE A 115 -20.36 0.11 -2.63
C ILE A 115 -19.12 0.94 -2.34
N ILE A 116 -18.01 0.26 -2.07
CA ILE A 116 -16.71 0.90 -1.91
C ILE A 116 -15.97 0.77 -3.25
N GLU A 117 -16.14 1.76 -4.13
CA GLU A 117 -15.27 1.95 -5.29
C GLU A 117 -13.92 2.54 -4.83
N LEU A 118 -13.19 1.77 -4.03
CA LEU A 118 -11.81 2.10 -3.75
C LEU A 118 -11.01 1.71 -4.99
N LEU A 119 -10.45 2.70 -5.69
CA LEU A 119 -9.34 2.42 -6.58
C LEU A 119 -8.23 1.81 -5.73
N ALA A 120 -8.08 0.48 -5.81
CA ALA A 120 -6.90 -0.17 -5.30
C ALA A 120 -5.68 0.55 -5.90
N PRO A 121 -4.64 0.84 -5.10
CA PRO A 121 -3.45 1.47 -5.64
C PRO A 121 -2.95 0.61 -6.82
N LEU A 122 -2.73 1.27 -7.96
CA LEU A 122 -2.16 0.62 -9.14
C LEU A 122 -0.88 -0.09 -8.70
N GLY A 123 -0.87 -1.42 -8.84
CA GLY A 123 0.25 -2.25 -8.40
C GLY A 123 0.16 -2.79 -6.96
N LEU A 124 -1.02 -2.91 -6.35
CA LEU A 124 -1.18 -3.56 -5.02
C LEU A 124 -0.49 -4.94 -4.91
N SER A 125 -0.50 -5.73 -6.00
CA SER A 125 0.28 -6.99 -6.06
C SER A 125 1.78 -6.77 -5.93
N PHE A 126 2.34 -5.75 -6.57
CA PHE A 126 3.77 -5.41 -6.44
C PHE A 126 4.13 -5.07 -4.99
N TYR A 127 3.31 -4.26 -4.32
CA TYR A 127 3.52 -3.92 -2.92
C TYR A 127 3.44 -5.14 -2.00
N ILE A 128 2.52 -6.07 -2.24
CA ILE A 128 2.43 -7.33 -1.48
C ILE A 128 3.68 -8.19 -1.68
N PHE A 129 4.15 -8.36 -2.91
CA PHE A 129 5.37 -9.14 -3.15
C PHE A 129 6.59 -8.48 -2.48
N HIS A 130 6.67 -7.15 -2.56
CA HIS A 130 7.76 -6.40 -1.92
C HIS A 130 7.70 -6.50 -0.39
N SER A 131 6.52 -6.37 0.23
CA SER A 131 6.38 -6.50 1.68
C SER A 131 6.71 -7.91 2.17
N VAL A 132 6.31 -8.94 1.42
CA VAL A 132 6.63 -10.32 1.76
C VAL A 132 8.13 -10.53 1.67
N SER A 133 8.76 -10.11 0.57
CA SER A 133 10.21 -10.16 0.41
C SER A 133 10.93 -9.44 1.55
N TYR A 134 10.49 -8.22 1.89
CA TYR A 134 11.07 -7.40 2.94
C TYR A 134 11.00 -8.08 4.32
N VAL A 135 9.81 -8.55 4.73
CA VAL A 135 9.64 -9.21 6.03
C VAL A 135 10.47 -10.49 6.12
N VAL A 136 10.53 -11.27 5.03
CA VAL A 136 11.36 -12.47 4.97
C VAL A 136 12.85 -12.12 5.11
N SER A 137 13.35 -11.11 4.40
CA SER A 137 14.74 -10.65 4.54
C SER A 137 15.06 -10.23 5.98
N VAL A 138 14.19 -9.43 6.61
CA VAL A 138 14.39 -9.01 8.01
C VAL A 138 14.36 -10.21 8.97
N CYS A 139 13.47 -11.17 8.78
CA CYS A 139 13.41 -12.38 9.60
C CYS A 139 14.64 -13.27 9.44
N ARG A 140 15.24 -13.30 8.24
CA ARG A 140 16.48 -14.03 7.95
C ARG A 140 17.74 -13.27 8.38
N LYS A 141 17.60 -11.98 8.73
CA LYS A 141 18.72 -11.04 8.96
C LYS A 141 19.63 -10.91 7.73
N ASP A 142 19.05 -11.11 6.54
CA ASP A 142 19.74 -10.86 5.28
C ASP A 142 19.75 -9.33 5.05
N PRO A 143 20.90 -8.72 4.68
CA PRO A 143 21.03 -7.28 4.47
C PRO A 143 20.18 -6.75 3.30
#